data_AF-A0A968NMM7-F1
#
_entry.id   AF-A0A968NMM7-F1
#
_cell.length_a   1.000
_cell.length_b   1.000
_cell.length_c   1.000
_cell.angle_alpha   90.00
_cell.angle_beta   90.00
_cell.angle_gamma   90.00
#
_symmetry.space_group_name_H-M   'P 1'
#
loop_
_entity.id
_entity.type
_entity.pdbx_description
1 polymer ?
#
loop_
_entity_poly.entity_id
_entity_poly.type
_entity_poly.pdbx_seq_one_letter_code
_entity_poly.pdbx_strand_id
1 'polypeptide(L)'
;FLSGNLSLSPLRPSAWMILALGLTQIDLWAALFVVGWLFLLAWRGGGARPVLAPWLFNTLQILIIPVTLVATGILVAVAYNGLLGDPEMRIIGNGSSASRLVWYSPQADGALPAPSLWSVSHWFYRLAMLLWAFWLAFSFIAWLRWGWSQYLKDGFWKSTPHPSKPTPPPLKN
;
A
#
# COMPACT_ATOMS: atom_id res chain seq x y z
N PHE A 1 24.80 2.88 4.00
CA PHE A 1 23.75 2.09 3.33
C PHE A 1 23.22 2.90 2.16
N LEU A 2 23.46 2.43 0.93
CA LEU A 2 23.44 3.18 -0.33
C LEU A 2 22.14 3.97 -0.56
N SER A 3 22.25 5.30 -0.52
CA SER A 3 21.22 6.24 -0.95
C SER A 3 21.22 6.35 -2.48
N GLY A 4 20.70 5.33 -3.16
CA GLY A 4 20.35 5.42 -4.57
C GLY A 4 19.10 6.28 -4.73
N ASN A 5 19.26 7.57 -5.04
CA ASN A 5 18.19 8.48 -5.41
C ASN A 5 17.62 8.07 -6.78
N LEU A 6 16.70 7.10 -6.79
CA LEU A 6 15.76 6.96 -7.90
C LEU A 6 14.78 8.13 -7.79
N SER A 7 15.08 9.20 -8.54
CA SER A 7 14.35 10.49 -8.57
C SER A 7 12.86 10.38 -8.94
N LEU A 8 12.35 9.17 -9.17
CA LEU A 8 10.97 8.85 -9.56
C LEU A 8 10.20 8.02 -8.51
N SER A 9 10.87 7.48 -7.49
CA SER A 9 10.21 6.64 -6.48
C SER A 9 9.68 7.50 -5.31
N PRO A 10 8.39 7.41 -4.94
CA PRO A 10 7.85 8.11 -3.77
C PRO A 10 8.52 7.74 -2.45
N LEU A 11 9.06 6.52 -2.36
CA LEU A 11 9.63 5.96 -1.14
C LEU A 11 11.09 5.56 -1.33
N ARG A 12 11.83 5.51 -0.21
CA ARG A 12 13.18 4.94 -0.16
C ARG A 12 13.13 3.44 -0.54
N PRO A 13 14.15 2.90 -1.23
CA PRO A 13 14.17 1.48 -1.61
C PRO A 13 14.02 0.51 -0.42
N SER A 14 14.57 0.86 0.74
CA SER A 14 14.41 0.06 1.97
C SER A 14 12.96 0.02 2.46
N ALA A 15 12.25 1.14 2.36
CA ALA A 15 10.83 1.20 2.71
C ALA A 15 9.98 0.34 1.76
N TRP A 16 10.36 0.29 0.48
CA TRP A 16 9.73 -0.61 -0.48
C TRP A 16 9.93 -2.09 -0.14
N MET A 17 11.14 -2.50 0.26
CA MET A 17 11.40 -3.88 0.66
C MET A 17 10.56 -4.28 1.88
N ILE A 18 10.51 -3.41 2.90
CA ILE A 18 9.72 -3.68 4.11
C ILE A 18 8.22 -3.67 3.79
N LEU A 19 7.74 -2.73 2.98
CA LEU A 19 6.35 -2.70 2.51
C LEU A 19 6.00 -3.98 1.75
N ALA A 20 6.82 -4.37 0.77
CA ALA A 20 6.61 -5.57 -0.04
C ALA A 20 6.51 -6.83 0.84
N LEU A 21 7.37 -6.94 1.86
CA LEU A 21 7.33 -8.05 2.81
C LEU A 21 5.97 -8.16 3.52
N GLY A 22 5.39 -7.05 3.99
CA GLY A 22 4.06 -7.14 4.61
C GLY A 22 2.89 -7.21 3.63
N LEU A 23 3.07 -6.71 2.40
CA LEU A 23 2.09 -6.87 1.33
C LEU A 23 1.94 -8.34 0.87
N THR A 24 2.92 -9.21 1.13
CA THR A 24 2.78 -10.65 0.82
C THR A 24 1.67 -11.34 1.60
N GLN A 25 1.20 -10.74 2.69
CA GLN A 25 0.18 -11.31 3.57
C GLN A 25 -1.25 -11.00 3.16
N ILE A 26 -1.44 -10.11 2.20
CA ILE A 26 -2.76 -9.67 1.75
C ILE A 26 -3.02 -10.06 0.30
N ASP A 27 -4.28 -9.93 -0.09
CA ASP A 27 -4.69 -10.06 -1.47
C ASP A 27 -3.89 -9.11 -2.38
N LEU A 28 -3.46 -9.64 -3.52
CA LEU A 28 -2.65 -8.93 -4.51
C LEU A 28 -3.33 -7.62 -4.96
N TRP A 29 -4.66 -7.60 -5.08
CA TRP A 29 -5.40 -6.41 -5.50
C TRP A 29 -5.33 -5.30 -4.46
N ALA A 30 -5.43 -5.63 -3.17
CA ALA A 30 -5.27 -4.67 -2.09
C ALA A 30 -3.85 -4.08 -2.06
N ALA A 31 -2.84 -4.92 -2.31
CA ALA A 31 -1.45 -4.48 -2.38
C ALA A 31 -1.21 -3.50 -3.54
N LEU A 32 -1.70 -3.86 -4.74
CA LEU A 32 -1.61 -3.00 -5.92
C LEU A 32 -2.32 -1.66 -5.72
N PHE A 33 -3.44 -1.65 -5.00
CA PHE A 33 -4.17 -0.42 -4.71
C PHE A 33 -3.34 0.56 -3.86
N VAL A 34 -2.71 0.07 -2.78
CA VAL A 34 -1.85 0.89 -1.91
C VAL A 34 -0.66 1.45 -2.69
N VAL A 35 -0.03 0.62 -3.53
CA VAL A 35 1.05 1.04 -4.43
C VAL A 35 0.59 2.12 -5.39
N GLY A 36 -0.57 1.92 -6.03
CA GLY A 36 -1.17 2.89 -6.94
C GLY A 36 -1.46 4.23 -6.26
N TRP A 37 -1.97 4.21 -5.03
CA TRP A 37 -2.19 5.41 -4.23
C TRP A 37 -0.89 6.18 -3.94
N LEU A 38 0.18 5.49 -3.53
CA LEU A 38 1.49 6.12 -3.29
C LEU A 38 2.05 6.76 -4.57
N PHE A 39 1.94 6.08 -5.71
CA PHE A 39 2.32 6.62 -7.01
C PHE A 39 1.45 7.79 -7.44
N LEU A 40 0.15 7.76 -7.17
CA LEU A 40 -0.77 8.86 -7.46
C LEU A 40 -0.38 10.11 -6.67
N LEU A 41 -0.06 9.97 -5.38
CA LEU A 41 0.45 11.07 -4.56
C LEU A 41 1.83 11.57 -5.04
N ALA A 42 2.71 10.66 -5.47
CA ALA A 42 4.03 11.01 -6.02
C ALA A 42 3.89 11.81 -7.30
N TRP A 43 3.04 11.33 -8.19
CA TRP A 43 2.70 11.97 -9.44
C TRP A 43 2.07 13.33 -9.17
N ARG A 44 1.14 13.44 -8.19
CA ARG A 44 0.52 14.70 -7.74
C ARG A 44 1.48 15.67 -7.07
N GLY A 45 2.63 15.20 -6.60
CA GLY A 45 3.66 16.01 -5.96
C GLY A 45 4.86 16.41 -6.81
N GLY A 46 5.08 15.70 -7.92
CA GLY A 46 6.21 15.87 -8.82
C GLY A 46 6.15 17.17 -9.62
N GLY A 47 7.29 17.88 -9.72
CA GLY A 47 7.40 19.23 -10.30
C GLY A 47 7.44 19.29 -11.83
N ALA A 48 7.53 18.16 -12.54
CA ALA A 48 7.53 18.12 -13.99
C ALA A 48 6.12 17.82 -14.52
N ARG A 49 5.21 18.81 -14.45
CA ARG A 49 3.85 18.64 -14.99
C ARG A 49 3.51 19.58 -16.13
N PRO A 50 2.85 19.08 -17.19
CA PRO A 50 2.11 19.93 -18.11
C PRO A 50 0.95 20.60 -17.36
N VAL A 51 0.62 21.83 -17.75
CA VAL A 51 -0.49 22.60 -17.18
C VAL A 51 -1.79 21.81 -17.39
N LEU A 52 -2.26 21.13 -16.34
CA LEU A 52 -3.53 20.40 -16.38
C LEU A 52 -4.70 21.40 -16.49
N ALA A 53 -5.74 21.02 -17.24
CA ALA A 53 -6.96 21.78 -17.32
C ALA A 53 -7.59 21.93 -15.91
N PRO A 54 -8.16 23.10 -15.56
CA PRO A 54 -8.71 23.36 -14.22
C PRO A 54 -9.75 22.33 -13.75
N TRP A 55 -10.56 21.78 -14.67
CA TRP A 55 -11.57 20.77 -14.34
C TRP A 55 -10.95 19.44 -13.87
N LEU A 56 -9.94 18.94 -14.60
CA LEU A 56 -9.24 17.70 -14.29
C LEU A 56 -8.48 17.81 -12.96
N PHE A 57 -7.94 19.00 -12.67
CA PHE A 57 -7.32 19.31 -11.38
C PHE A 57 -8.32 19.17 -10.22
N ASN A 58 -9.51 19.76 -10.34
CA ASN A 58 -10.54 19.69 -9.31
C ASN A 58 -11.09 18.25 -9.14
N THR A 59 -11.27 17.50 -10.23
CA THR A 59 -11.68 16.10 -10.16
C THR A 59 -10.65 15.23 -9.42
N LEU A 60 -9.37 15.40 -9.74
CA LEU A 60 -8.28 14.69 -9.04
C LEU A 60 -8.19 15.06 -7.56
N GLN A 61 -8.45 16.33 -7.23
CA GLN A 61 -8.46 16.84 -5.85
C GLN A 61 -9.54 16.14 -5.02
N ILE A 62 -10.74 16.00 -5.58
CA ILE A 62 -11.86 15.29 -4.95
C ILE A 62 -11.57 13.78 -4.88
N LEU A 63 -10.99 13.19 -5.93
CA LEU A 63 -10.69 11.75 -5.99
C LEU A 63 -9.62 11.30 -4.97
N ILE A 64 -8.63 12.14 -4.69
CA ILE A 64 -7.53 11.82 -3.76
C ILE A 64 -8.04 11.55 -2.34
N ILE A 65 -9.08 12.25 -1.90
CA ILE A 65 -9.63 12.14 -0.54
C ILE A 65 -10.16 10.71 -0.26
N PRO A 66 -11.15 10.18 -1.03
CA PRO A 66 -11.66 8.83 -0.80
C PRO A 66 -10.60 7.76 -1.07
N VAL A 67 -9.73 7.93 -2.07
CA VAL A 67 -8.63 6.97 -2.34
C VAL A 67 -7.70 6.87 -1.13
N THR A 68 -7.38 8.00 -0.49
CA THR A 68 -6.54 8.03 0.72
C THR A 68 -7.22 7.35 1.90
N LEU A 69 -8.54 7.53 2.08
CA LEU A 69 -9.31 6.83 3.12
C LEU A 69 -9.32 5.31 2.91
N VAL A 70 -9.55 4.87 1.67
CA VAL A 70 -9.54 3.43 1.33
C VAL A 70 -8.14 2.84 1.54
N ALA A 71 -7.09 3.50 1.05
CA ALA A 71 -5.71 3.06 1.22
C ALA A 71 -5.32 2.97 2.71
N THR A 72 -5.75 3.94 3.52
CA THR A 72 -5.57 3.93 4.97
C THR A 72 -6.28 2.75 5.61
N GLY A 73 -7.54 2.51 5.25
CA GLY A 73 -8.32 1.37 5.75
C GLY A 73 -7.66 0.04 5.43
N ILE A 74 -7.14 -0.13 4.21
CA ILE A 74 -6.38 -1.32 3.81
C ILE A 74 -5.13 -1.47 4.69
N LEU A 75 -4.34 -0.42 4.87
CA LEU A 75 -3.12 -0.48 5.70
C LEU A 75 -3.41 -0.85 7.16
N VAL A 76 -4.49 -0.34 7.73
CA VAL A 76 -4.95 -0.71 9.09
C VAL A 76 -5.38 -2.18 9.12
N ALA A 77 -6.15 -2.63 8.13
CA ALA A 77 -6.57 -4.03 8.02
C ALA A 77 -5.37 -4.98 7.86
N VAL A 78 -4.34 -4.57 7.11
CA VAL A 78 -3.08 -5.32 6.97
C VAL A 78 -2.39 -5.45 8.32
N ALA A 79 -2.26 -4.35 9.06
CA ALA A 79 -1.64 -4.38 10.39
C ALA A 79 -2.43 -5.27 11.37
N TYR A 80 -3.75 -5.26 11.31
CA TYR A 80 -4.61 -6.12 12.11
C TYR A 80 -4.45 -7.60 11.76
N ASN A 81 -4.56 -7.95 10.47
CA ASN A 81 -4.42 -9.33 10.00
C ASN A 81 -2.99 -9.86 10.19
N GLY A 82 -1.97 -9.03 10.07
CA GLY A 82 -0.59 -9.44 10.35
C GLY A 82 -0.36 -9.82 11.82
N LEU A 83 -1.03 -9.16 12.76
CA LEU A 83 -0.88 -9.41 14.20
C LEU A 83 -1.78 -10.52 14.74
N LEU A 84 -3.01 -10.64 14.22
CA LEU A 84 -4.05 -11.55 14.71
C LEU A 84 -4.42 -12.65 13.73
N GLY A 85 -3.87 -12.65 12.52
CA GLY A 85 -4.07 -13.72 11.56
C GLY A 85 -3.43 -15.00 12.08
N ASP A 86 -4.25 -15.93 12.54
CA ASP A 86 -3.82 -17.30 12.64
C ASP A 86 -3.40 -17.73 11.23
N PRO A 87 -2.15 -18.17 11.02
CA PRO A 87 -1.74 -18.66 9.72
C PRO A 87 -2.71 -19.78 9.38
N GLU A 88 -3.46 -19.63 8.28
CA GLU A 88 -4.29 -20.73 7.79
C GLU A 88 -3.35 -21.90 7.53
N MET A 89 -3.30 -22.82 8.50
CA MET A 89 -2.71 -24.11 8.32
C MET A 89 -3.63 -24.78 7.30
N ARG A 90 -3.27 -24.63 6.04
CA ARG A 90 -3.96 -25.17 4.88
C ARG A 90 -3.79 -26.70 4.89
N ILE A 91 -4.39 -27.32 5.90
CA ILE A 91 -4.48 -28.76 6.10
C ILE A 91 -5.59 -29.21 5.16
N ILE A 92 -5.25 -29.40 3.89
CA ILE A 92 -6.14 -29.97 2.90
C ILE A 92 -5.74 -31.43 2.74
N GLY A 93 -6.59 -32.34 3.21
CA GLY A 93 -6.40 -33.79 3.03
C GLY A 93 -6.89 -34.65 4.19
N ASN A 94 -7.37 -35.85 3.85
CA ASN A 94 -7.72 -36.94 4.76
C ASN A 94 -8.84 -36.68 5.79
N GLY A 95 -9.81 -35.79 5.48
CA GLY A 95 -10.90 -35.46 6.42
C GLY A 95 -10.45 -34.71 7.68
N SER A 96 -9.26 -34.09 7.62
CA SER A 96 -8.71 -33.30 8.72
C SER A 96 -9.36 -31.91 8.78
N SER A 97 -9.58 -31.41 9.99
CA SER A 97 -10.02 -30.05 10.29
C SER A 97 -8.98 -29.34 11.17
N ALA A 98 -9.11 -28.02 11.37
CA ALA A 98 -8.20 -27.21 12.19
C ALA A 98 -8.03 -27.73 13.63
N SER A 99 -9.01 -28.49 14.15
CA SER A 99 -8.98 -29.11 15.47
C SER A 99 -8.75 -30.63 15.46
N ARG A 100 -8.76 -31.27 14.28
CA ARG A 100 -8.65 -32.73 14.15
C ARG A 100 -7.79 -33.08 12.95
N LEU A 101 -6.56 -33.49 13.23
CA LEU A 101 -5.62 -33.92 12.20
C LEU A 101 -5.65 -35.45 12.07
N VAL A 102 -6.10 -35.94 10.92
CA VAL A 102 -6.04 -37.36 10.56
C VAL A 102 -4.77 -37.58 9.75
N TRP A 103 -3.66 -37.84 10.44
CA TRP A 103 -2.33 -37.97 9.82
C TRP A 103 -2.08 -39.32 9.14
N TYR A 104 -2.88 -40.34 9.46
CA TYR A 104 -2.63 -41.71 9.03
C TYR A 104 -3.87 -42.32 8.36
N SER A 105 -3.71 -42.75 7.11
CA SER A 105 -4.53 -43.80 6.52
C SER A 105 -3.64 -45.05 6.47
N PRO A 106 -4.02 -46.17 7.11
CA PRO A 106 -3.13 -47.32 7.22
C PRO A 106 -3.03 -48.05 5.88
N GLN A 107 -2.05 -47.67 5.06
CA GLN A 107 -1.51 -48.50 3.98
C GLN A 107 -0.01 -48.24 3.84
N ALA A 108 0.82 -49.16 4.34
CA ALA A 108 2.24 -49.23 4.02
C ALA A 108 2.76 -50.67 4.21
N ASP A 109 3.27 -51.29 3.13
CA ASP A 109 4.16 -52.45 3.17
C ASP A 109 5.61 -51.93 3.16
N GLY A 110 6.25 -51.85 4.34
CA GLY A 110 7.71 -51.59 4.47
C GLY A 110 8.12 -50.46 5.43
N ALA A 111 9.42 -50.43 5.77
CA ALA A 111 10.03 -49.48 6.71
C ALA A 111 10.14 -48.07 6.10
N LEU A 112 9.46 -47.10 6.72
CA LEU A 112 9.40 -45.71 6.27
C LEU A 112 10.65 -44.91 6.67
N PRO A 113 11.20 -44.04 5.80
CA PRO A 113 12.29 -43.13 6.15
C PRO A 113 11.80 -42.09 7.15
N ALA A 114 12.57 -41.88 8.23
CA ALA A 114 12.23 -40.93 9.29
C ALA A 114 12.38 -39.47 8.81
N PRO A 115 11.29 -38.68 8.69
CA PRO A 115 11.39 -37.28 8.30
C PRO A 115 11.91 -36.43 9.47
N SER A 116 13.00 -35.69 9.26
CA SER A 116 13.49 -34.71 10.24
C SER A 116 12.62 -33.45 10.22
N LEU A 117 11.88 -33.22 11.29
CA LEU A 117 11.03 -32.04 11.48
C LEU A 117 11.80 -30.95 12.24
N TRP A 118 12.10 -29.85 11.57
CA TRP A 118 12.66 -28.65 12.21
C TRP A 118 11.52 -27.74 12.65
N SER A 119 11.18 -27.76 13.94
CA SER A 119 10.19 -26.87 14.53
C SER A 119 10.83 -25.52 14.87
N VAL A 120 10.51 -24.50 14.08
CA VAL A 120 10.85 -23.10 14.39
C VAL A 120 9.75 -22.53 15.29
N SER A 121 10.14 -21.94 16.43
CA SER A 121 9.19 -21.34 17.37
C SER A 121 8.41 -20.20 16.72
N HIS A 122 7.08 -20.25 16.82
CA HIS A 122 6.15 -19.26 16.27
C HIS A 122 6.38 -17.83 16.80
N TRP A 123 7.09 -17.67 17.93
CA TRP A 123 7.43 -16.36 18.52
C TRP A 123 8.31 -15.49 17.62
N PHE A 124 9.20 -16.07 16.82
CA PHE A 124 10.05 -15.29 15.90
C PHE A 124 9.22 -14.58 14.83
N TYR A 125 8.20 -15.25 14.30
CA TYR A 125 7.25 -14.66 13.37
C TYR A 125 6.51 -13.48 14.03
N ARG A 126 5.97 -13.67 15.23
CA ARG A 126 5.23 -12.61 15.95
C ARG A 126 6.09 -11.38 16.23
N LEU A 127 7.35 -11.55 16.66
CA LEU A 127 8.28 -10.45 16.89
C LEU A 127 8.63 -9.70 15.60
N ALA A 128 8.91 -10.43 14.52
CA ALA A 128 9.14 -9.82 13.22
C ALA A 128 7.92 -9.00 12.77
N MET A 129 6.71 -9.52 12.99
CA MET A 129 5.47 -8.86 12.63
C MET A 129 5.15 -7.62 13.47
N LEU A 130 5.48 -7.64 14.76
CA LEU A 130 5.39 -6.48 15.65
C LEU A 130 6.33 -5.37 15.20
N LEU A 131 7.60 -5.70 14.95
CA LEU A 131 8.58 -4.73 14.46
C LEU A 131 8.14 -4.14 13.12
N TRP A 132 7.60 -4.98 12.24
CA TRP A 132 7.06 -4.56 10.96
C TRP A 132 5.86 -3.61 11.12
N ALA A 133 4.88 -3.95 11.96
CA ALA A 133 3.71 -3.12 12.21
C ALA A 133 4.08 -1.76 12.83
N PHE A 134 5.04 -1.76 13.75
CA PHE A 134 5.57 -0.53 14.34
C PHE A 134 6.22 0.36 13.29
N TRP A 135 7.07 -0.22 12.43
CA TRP A 135 7.65 0.50 11.30
C TRP A 135 6.59 1.05 10.34
N LEU A 136 5.56 0.26 10.03
CA LEU A 136 4.45 0.68 9.17
C LEU A 136 3.71 1.88 9.78
N ALA A 137 3.46 1.88 11.08
CA ALA A 137 2.79 3.00 11.75
C ALA A 137 3.56 4.33 11.61
N PHE A 138 4.89 4.34 11.85
CA PHE A 138 5.70 5.55 11.65
C PHE A 138 5.75 5.98 10.18
N SER A 139 5.90 5.01 9.29
CA SER A 139 5.96 5.27 7.84
C SER A 139 4.64 5.84 7.34
N PHE A 140 3.52 5.31 7.83
CA PHE A 140 2.18 5.76 7.49
C PHE A 140 1.95 7.23 7.86
N ILE A 141 2.33 7.64 9.07
CA ILE A 141 2.26 9.06 9.49
C ILE A 141 3.15 9.94 8.60
N ALA A 142 4.35 9.47 8.27
CA ALA A 142 5.24 10.18 7.37
C ALA A 142 4.64 10.34 5.97
N TRP A 143 3.98 9.32 5.44
CA TRP A 143 3.32 9.35 4.13
C TRP A 143 2.10 10.25 4.14
N LEU A 144 1.30 10.27 5.21
CA LEU A 144 0.18 11.22 5.35
C LEU A 144 0.68 12.66 5.36
N ARG A 145 1.70 12.97 6.15
CA ARG A 145 2.28 14.32 6.22
C ARG A 145 2.88 14.74 4.88
N TRP A 146 3.55 13.82 4.20
CA TRP A 146 4.07 14.04 2.86
C TRP A 146 2.95 14.21 1.82
N GLY A 147 1.93 13.35 1.83
CA GLY A 147 0.76 13.44 0.95
C GLY A 147 0.02 14.75 1.11
N TRP A 148 -0.13 15.23 2.35
CA TRP A 148 -0.67 16.56 2.64
C TRP A 148 0.16 17.67 1.99
N SER A 149 1.49 17.59 2.09
CA SER A 149 2.36 18.56 1.41
C SER A 149 2.23 18.51 -0.13
N GLN A 150 2.03 17.33 -0.73
CA GLN A 150 1.81 17.21 -2.18
C GLN A 150 0.43 17.72 -2.61
N TYR A 151 -0.57 17.56 -1.76
CA TYR A 151 -1.92 18.07 -1.99
C TYR A 151 -1.95 19.62 -2.02
N LEU A 152 -1.13 20.27 -1.21
CA LEU A 152 -1.08 21.74 -1.08
C LEU A 152 -0.26 22.48 -2.15
N LYS A 153 0.64 21.79 -2.87
CA LYS A 153 1.68 22.42 -3.71
C LYS A 153 1.20 23.31 -4.88
N ASP A 154 -0.06 23.26 -5.28
CA ASP A 154 -0.60 24.06 -6.40
C ASP A 154 -1.89 24.84 -6.04
N GLY A 155 -2.14 25.05 -4.74
CA GLY A 155 -3.39 25.65 -4.26
C GLY A 155 -4.57 24.66 -4.23
N PHE A 156 -5.66 25.05 -3.56
CA PHE A 156 -6.82 24.18 -3.32
C PHE A 156 -7.79 24.08 -4.51
N TRP A 157 -7.90 25.11 -5.34
CA TRP A 157 -8.83 25.15 -6.47
C TRP A 157 -8.24 25.99 -7.59
N LYS A 158 -8.29 25.50 -8.84
CA LYS A 158 -7.99 26.32 -10.02
C LYS A 158 -9.31 26.81 -10.61
N SER A 159 -9.52 28.12 -10.63
CA SER A 159 -10.64 28.73 -11.36
C SER A 159 -10.44 28.54 -12.85
N THR A 160 -11.52 28.20 -13.56
CA THR A 160 -11.55 28.26 -15.01
C THR A 160 -11.24 29.68 -15.45
N PRO A 161 -10.34 29.90 -16.44
CA PRO A 161 -10.15 31.23 -16.98
C PRO A 161 -11.48 31.69 -17.58
N HIS A 162 -12.07 32.72 -16.97
CA HIS A 162 -13.24 33.38 -17.53
C HIS A 162 -12.83 33.94 -18.89
N PRO A 163 -13.57 33.71 -19.99
CA PRO A 163 -13.31 34.41 -21.24
C PRO A 163 -13.40 35.90 -20.93
N SER A 164 -12.29 36.62 -21.06
CA SER A 164 -12.31 38.08 -21.02
C SER A 164 -13.16 38.54 -22.19
N LYS A 165 -14.19 39.35 -21.90
CA LYS A 165 -14.98 39.98 -22.95
C LYS A 165 -14.00 40.79 -23.83
N PRO A 166 -14.04 40.69 -25.17
CA PRO A 166 -13.19 41.48 -26.02
C PRO A 166 -13.47 42.97 -25.74
N THR A 167 -12.42 43.70 -25.34
CA THR A 167 -12.49 45.15 -25.14
C THR A 167 -12.96 45.81 -26.43
N PRO A 168 -14.01 46.65 -26.42
CA PRO A 168 -14.44 47.35 -27.63
C PRO A 168 -13.28 48.21 -28.16
N PRO A 169 -13.09 48.29 -29.49
CA PRO A 169 -12.05 49.13 -30.07
C PRO A 169 -12.24 50.60 -29.64
N PRO A 170 -11.14 51.34 -29.38
CA PRO A 170 -11.23 52.72 -28.96
C PRO A 170 -11.93 53.54 -30.05
N LEU A 171 -12.92 54.33 -29.63
CA LEU A 171 -13.58 55.31 -30.49
C LEU A 171 -12.50 56.28 -31.01
N LYS A 172 -12.30 56.31 -32.33
CA LYS A 172 -11.51 57.36 -32.98
C LYS A 172 -12.29 58.67 -32.83
N ASN A 173 -11.67 59.64 -32.16
CA ASN A 173 -12.11 61.03 -32.11
C ASN A 173 -12.04 61.67 -33.50
#